data_AF-A0A533RTU1-F1
#
_entry.id   AF-A0A533RTU1-F1
#
_cell.length_a   1.000
_cell.length_b   1.000
_cell.length_c   1.000
_cell.angle_alpha   90.00
_cell.angle_beta   90.00
_cell.angle_gamma   90.00
#
_symmetry.space_group_name_H-M   'P 1'
#
loop_
_entity.id
_entity.type
_entity.pdbx_description
1 polymer ?
#
loop_
_entity_poly.entity_id
_entity_poly.type
_entity_poly.pdbx_seq_one_letter_code
_entity_poly.pdbx_strand_id
1 'polypeptide(L)'
;MITLTIDRQKIQVEPGTSILEAARLHGIYIPTMCYMKELNEIGACRICLVEVEGTRTLQPSCVYPAAQGMVVHTNSPRVIKARKMVLELYLSNHPFECLTCVRNQRCELQQLAERYHVRHLMVQGELKRYPIDDQSPAMIREPSKCIVCRRCVRVCKDVQEIGIYQIVERGFDAVASPAFKKSLAETPCIYCGQCLQLCPTAAIHEKEDLETVWKALSNPKKHVVIQTAPSIRGTLGEEFGMPIGSLVTGKMVAAIRRLGFDKVFDDCFGADIVCIEEGAELIHRLENNGPLPQFTSCCPGWLRFCLLFYPELIP
;
A
#
# COMPACT_ATOMS: atom_id res chain seq x y z
N MET A 1 4.49 -10.97 31.60
CA MET A 1 5.76 -10.50 30.99
C MET A 1 6.78 -11.60 30.78
N ILE A 2 7.36 -11.64 29.58
CA ILE A 2 8.47 -12.46 29.14
C ILE A 2 9.70 -11.56 28.99
N THR A 3 10.86 -12.01 29.46
CA THR A 3 12.14 -11.31 29.30
C THR A 3 13.00 -12.01 28.26
N LEU A 4 13.50 -11.27 27.28
CA LEU A 4 14.43 -11.74 26.24
C LEU A 4 15.53 -10.70 25.98
N THR A 5 16.56 -11.08 25.25
CA THR A 5 17.66 -10.20 24.84
C THR A 5 17.69 -10.09 23.32
N ILE A 6 17.63 -8.89 22.77
CA ILE A 6 17.80 -8.63 21.34
C ILE A 6 18.98 -7.67 21.15
N ASP A 7 19.99 -8.07 20.40
CA ASP A 7 21.20 -7.26 20.16
C ASP A 7 21.83 -6.67 21.45
N ARG A 8 21.95 -7.53 22.48
CA ARG A 8 22.45 -7.20 23.84
C ARG A 8 21.52 -6.30 24.67
N GLN A 9 20.36 -5.90 24.16
CA GLN A 9 19.36 -5.17 24.91
C GLN A 9 18.40 -6.15 25.57
N LYS A 10 18.34 -6.13 26.91
CA LYS A 10 17.39 -6.93 27.68
C LYS A 10 16.05 -6.21 27.72
N ILE A 11 15.02 -6.85 27.17
CA ILE A 11 13.68 -6.26 26.99
C ILE A 11 12.61 -7.13 27.63
N GLN A 12 11.46 -6.53 27.92
CA GLN A 12 10.28 -7.20 28.45
C GLN A 12 9.07 -6.94 27.56
N VAL A 13 8.29 -7.99 27.30
CA VAL A 13 7.09 -7.96 26.47
C VAL A 13 6.01 -8.90 27.02
N GLU A 14 4.78 -8.75 26.56
CA GLU A 14 3.72 -9.67 26.96
C GLU A 14 3.82 -11.03 26.24
N PRO A 15 3.39 -12.13 26.89
CA PRO A 15 3.26 -13.42 26.24
C PRO A 15 2.43 -13.34 24.96
N GLY A 16 2.86 -14.08 23.93
CA GLY A 16 2.21 -14.06 22.60
C GLY A 16 2.78 -13.02 21.64
N THR A 17 3.64 -12.10 22.09
CA THR A 17 4.32 -11.14 21.22
C THR A 17 5.34 -11.84 20.31
N SER A 18 5.39 -11.51 19.01
CA SER A 18 6.43 -12.01 18.10
C SER A 18 7.78 -11.31 18.35
N ILE A 19 8.89 -11.90 17.89
CA ILE A 19 10.22 -11.26 17.99
C ILE A 19 10.22 -9.89 17.27
N LEU A 20 9.54 -9.78 16.12
CA LEU A 20 9.46 -8.53 15.37
C LEU A 20 8.74 -7.43 16.15
N GLU A 21 7.58 -7.74 16.73
CA GLU A 21 6.81 -6.77 17.51
C GLU A 21 7.55 -6.40 18.80
N ALA A 22 8.21 -7.37 19.44
CA ALA A 22 9.08 -7.12 20.58
C ALA A 22 10.23 -6.15 20.23
N ALA A 23 10.87 -6.35 19.08
CA ALA A 23 11.91 -5.45 18.59
C ALA A 23 11.38 -4.03 18.33
N ARG A 24 10.21 -3.90 17.69
CA ARG A 24 9.59 -2.61 17.38
C ARG A 24 9.22 -1.79 18.62
N LEU A 25 8.65 -2.43 19.64
CA LEU A 25 8.28 -1.76 20.90
C LEU A 25 9.49 -1.14 21.60
N HIS A 26 10.69 -1.66 21.35
CA HIS A 26 11.94 -1.20 21.95
C HIS A 26 12.86 -0.48 20.96
N GLY A 27 12.32 -0.02 19.81
CA GLY A 27 13.07 0.76 18.83
C GLY A 27 14.15 -0.01 18.05
N ILE A 28 14.12 -1.34 18.09
CA ILE A 28 15.05 -2.21 17.35
C ILE A 28 14.47 -2.46 15.96
N TYR A 29 15.19 -2.03 14.94
CA TYR A 29 14.75 -2.18 13.56
C TYR A 29 15.02 -3.60 13.01
N ILE A 30 13.97 -4.27 12.56
CA ILE A 30 14.05 -5.49 11.75
C ILE A 30 13.26 -5.25 10.45
N PRO A 31 13.86 -5.44 9.26
CA PRO A 31 13.17 -5.16 8.00
C PRO A 31 12.09 -6.20 7.70
N THR A 32 11.06 -5.77 6.97
CA THR A 32 9.95 -6.62 6.52
C THR A 32 9.47 -6.21 5.13
N MET A 33 9.03 -7.17 4.31
CA MET A 33 8.41 -6.87 2.99
C MET A 33 7.00 -7.43 2.83
N CYS A 34 6.65 -8.54 3.48
CA CYS A 34 5.28 -9.06 3.44
C CYS A 34 4.48 -8.68 4.69
N TYR A 35 5.13 -8.49 5.84
CA TYR A 35 4.45 -8.33 7.11
C TYR A 35 3.53 -7.11 7.12
N MET A 36 2.30 -7.33 7.58
CA MET A 36 1.35 -6.31 8.00
C MET A 36 0.70 -6.86 9.27
N LYS A 37 0.76 -6.09 10.36
CA LYS A 37 0.24 -6.51 11.66
C LYS A 37 -1.23 -6.91 11.54
N GLU A 38 -1.60 -8.04 12.12
CA GLU A 38 -2.97 -8.59 12.14
C GLU A 38 -3.56 -8.94 10.76
N LEU A 39 -2.85 -8.70 9.66
CA LEU A 39 -3.37 -8.85 8.30
C LEU A 39 -2.53 -9.79 7.41
N ASN A 40 -1.20 -9.76 7.51
CA ASN A 40 -0.33 -10.59 6.68
C ASN A 40 0.90 -11.10 7.43
N GLU A 41 0.67 -12.02 8.37
CA GLU A 41 1.69 -12.59 9.26
C GLU A 41 2.11 -14.00 8.80
N ILE A 42 2.70 -14.08 7.61
CA ILE A 42 2.99 -15.38 6.95
C ILE A 42 4.47 -15.77 6.92
N GLY A 43 5.39 -14.88 7.32
CA GLY A 43 6.83 -15.14 7.29
C GLY A 43 7.44 -15.44 5.91
N ALA A 44 6.67 -15.26 4.82
CA ALA A 44 7.00 -15.79 3.50
C ALA A 44 8.17 -15.06 2.83
N CYS A 45 8.32 -13.74 3.04
CA CYS A 45 9.36 -12.96 2.35
C CYS A 45 10.79 -13.21 2.86
N ARG A 46 10.95 -13.79 4.06
CA ARG A 46 12.25 -14.07 4.69
C ARG A 46 13.22 -12.87 4.85
N ILE A 47 12.76 -11.64 4.63
CA ILE A 47 13.56 -10.44 4.94
C ILE A 47 13.71 -10.23 6.46
N CYS A 48 12.70 -10.62 7.24
CA CYS A 48 12.68 -10.50 8.70
C CYS A 48 13.48 -11.58 9.44
N LEU A 49 14.35 -12.33 8.76
CA LEU A 49 15.14 -13.40 9.39
C LEU A 49 16.03 -12.85 10.49
N VAL A 50 16.10 -13.56 11.61
CA VAL A 50 16.98 -13.29 12.76
C VAL A 50 17.65 -14.58 13.21
N GLU A 51 18.75 -14.46 13.93
CA GLU A 51 19.44 -15.58 14.56
C GLU A 51 19.02 -15.69 16.01
N VAL A 52 18.58 -16.88 16.43
CA VAL A 52 18.19 -17.18 17.81
C VAL A 52 19.18 -18.20 18.36
N GLU A 53 19.81 -17.90 19.49
CA GLU A 53 20.79 -18.82 20.09
C GLU A 53 20.17 -20.19 20.41
N GLY A 54 20.93 -21.25 20.20
CA GLY A 54 20.45 -22.63 20.33
C GLY A 54 19.63 -23.14 19.14
N THR A 55 19.23 -22.27 18.19
CA THR A 55 18.53 -22.71 16.98
C THR A 55 19.49 -22.93 15.81
N ARG A 56 19.35 -24.07 15.12
CA ARG A 56 20.22 -24.38 13.97
C ARG A 56 19.92 -23.49 12.77
N THR A 57 18.66 -23.09 12.55
CA THR A 57 18.21 -22.32 11.39
C THR A 57 17.80 -20.89 11.77
N LEU A 58 17.96 -19.95 10.84
CA LEU A 58 17.46 -18.58 11.03
C LEU A 58 15.93 -18.59 11.09
N GLN A 59 15.37 -17.77 11.98
CA GLN A 59 13.94 -17.73 12.23
C GLN A 59 13.31 -16.46 11.67
N PRO A 60 12.11 -16.53 11.07
CA PRO A 60 11.37 -15.34 10.65
C PRO A 60 10.79 -14.62 11.88
N SER A 61 11.38 -13.49 12.27
CA SER A 61 10.98 -12.77 13.49
C SER A 61 9.50 -12.36 13.53
N CYS A 62 8.86 -12.19 12.37
CA CYS A 62 7.49 -11.70 12.28
C CYS A 62 6.42 -12.71 12.70
N VAL A 63 6.73 -14.00 12.72
CA VAL A 63 5.80 -15.07 13.14
C VAL A 63 6.38 -15.95 14.24
N TYR A 64 7.65 -15.74 14.60
CA TYR A 64 8.31 -16.50 15.65
C TYR A 64 8.00 -15.86 17.02
N PRO A 65 7.38 -16.59 17.97
CA PRO A 65 7.00 -16.04 19.26
C PRO A 65 8.23 -15.74 20.13
N ALA A 66 8.20 -14.62 20.85
CA ALA A 66 9.19 -14.32 21.88
C ALA A 66 9.03 -15.29 23.07
N ALA A 67 10.13 -15.81 23.59
CA ALA A 67 10.14 -16.74 24.72
C ALA A 67 11.12 -16.29 25.81
N GLN A 68 10.88 -16.78 27.04
CA GLN A 68 11.66 -16.42 28.22
C GLN A 68 13.12 -16.84 28.06
N GLY A 69 14.04 -15.91 28.33
CA GLY A 69 15.48 -16.15 28.26
C GLY A 69 16.03 -16.24 26.83
N MET A 70 15.23 -15.97 25.80
CA MET A 70 15.68 -16.01 24.41
C MET A 70 16.75 -14.94 24.15
N VAL A 71 17.78 -15.29 23.37
CA VAL A 71 18.80 -14.35 22.89
C VAL A 71 18.74 -14.31 21.36
N VAL A 72 18.51 -13.12 20.82
CA VAL A 72 18.30 -12.86 19.40
C VAL A 72 19.35 -11.89 18.88
N HIS A 73 19.94 -12.22 17.73
CA HIS A 73 20.86 -11.37 16.99
C HIS A 73 20.22 -10.97 15.66
N THR A 74 20.04 -9.67 15.44
CA THR A 74 19.34 -9.16 14.23
C THR A 74 20.29 -8.82 13.08
N ASN A 75 21.60 -8.70 13.37
CA ASN A 75 22.63 -8.25 12.44
C ASN A 75 23.89 -9.15 12.43
N SER A 76 23.78 -10.41 12.81
CA SER A 76 24.90 -11.35 12.70
C SER A 76 25.35 -11.52 11.23
N PRO A 77 26.61 -11.90 10.96
CA PRO A 77 27.08 -12.14 9.60
C PRO A 77 26.20 -13.12 8.81
N ARG A 78 25.64 -14.11 9.52
CA ARG A 78 24.73 -15.12 8.97
C ARG A 78 23.39 -14.51 8.56
N VAL A 79 22.81 -13.64 9.40
CA VAL A 79 21.57 -12.93 9.09
C VAL A 79 21.74 -11.99 7.91
N ILE A 80 22.81 -11.18 7.90
CA ILE A 80 23.10 -10.25 6.81
C ILE A 80 23.27 -10.99 5.48
N LYS A 81 24.03 -12.08 5.46
CA LYS A 81 24.23 -12.91 4.26
C LYS A 81 22.90 -13.49 3.74
N ALA A 82 22.05 -13.99 4.65
CA ALA A 82 20.75 -14.54 4.26
C ALA A 82 19.82 -13.47 3.68
N ARG A 83 19.73 -12.29 4.30
CA ARG A 83 18.90 -11.18 3.79
C ARG A 83 19.39 -10.67 2.43
N LYS A 84 20.70 -10.53 2.24
CA LYS A 84 21.29 -10.20 0.92
C LYS A 84 20.91 -11.23 -0.15
N MET A 85 21.07 -12.51 0.14
CA MET A 85 20.69 -13.58 -0.79
C MET A 85 19.20 -13.52 -1.16
N VAL A 86 18.32 -13.30 -0.19
CA VAL A 86 16.87 -13.14 -0.45
C VAL A 86 16.60 -11.92 -1.34
N LEU A 87 17.27 -10.78 -1.09
CA LEU A 87 17.13 -9.60 -1.93
C LEU A 87 17.65 -9.83 -3.35
N GLU A 88 18.78 -10.51 -3.52
CA GLU A 88 19.30 -10.88 -4.83
C GLU A 88 18.32 -11.78 -5.59
N LEU A 89 17.65 -12.71 -4.91
CA LEU A 89 16.60 -13.55 -5.53
C LEU A 89 15.36 -12.75 -5.93
N TYR A 90 14.99 -11.71 -5.18
CA TYR A 90 13.92 -10.80 -5.61
C TYR A 90 14.33 -9.95 -6.81
N LEU A 91 15.57 -9.47 -6.83
CA LEU A 91 16.08 -8.61 -7.88
C LEU A 91 16.42 -9.39 -9.16
N SER A 92 16.72 -10.68 -9.07
CA SER A 92 17.12 -11.50 -10.23
C SER A 92 16.04 -11.66 -11.30
N ASN A 93 14.77 -11.44 -10.94
CA ASN A 93 13.64 -11.48 -11.88
C ASN A 93 12.79 -10.19 -11.89
N HIS A 94 13.28 -9.11 -11.26
CA HIS A 94 12.62 -7.79 -11.19
C HIS A 94 13.25 -6.82 -12.20
N PRO A 95 12.47 -6.00 -12.92
CA PRO A 95 13.01 -5.07 -13.89
C PRO A 95 13.82 -3.93 -13.23
N PHE A 96 14.98 -3.62 -13.80
CA PHE A 96 15.93 -2.59 -13.32
C PHE A 96 15.64 -1.19 -13.89
N GLU A 97 14.39 -0.74 -13.77
CA GLU A 97 13.91 0.51 -14.40
C GLU A 97 13.66 1.62 -13.36
N CYS A 98 14.45 1.65 -12.29
CA CYS A 98 14.17 2.51 -11.12
C CYS A 98 14.16 4.02 -11.46
N LEU A 99 14.90 4.46 -12.49
CA LEU A 99 14.98 5.86 -12.87
C LEU A 99 13.70 6.40 -13.52
N THR A 100 12.91 5.53 -14.13
CA THR A 100 11.64 5.87 -14.81
C THR A 100 10.42 5.35 -14.06
N CYS A 101 10.63 4.60 -12.98
CA CYS A 101 9.56 3.99 -12.19
C CYS A 101 8.84 5.01 -11.31
N VAL A 102 7.50 4.95 -11.27
CA VAL A 102 6.64 5.82 -10.44
C VAL A 102 6.93 5.75 -8.94
N ARG A 103 7.56 4.65 -8.46
CA ARG A 103 7.97 4.48 -7.06
C ARG A 103 9.44 4.81 -6.80
N ASN A 104 10.12 5.50 -7.70
CA ASN A 104 11.49 5.93 -7.47
C ASN A 104 11.61 6.67 -6.11
N GLN A 105 12.63 6.33 -5.33
CA GLN A 105 12.90 6.82 -3.96
C GLN A 105 11.92 6.36 -2.87
N ARG A 106 10.78 5.76 -3.24
CA ARG A 106 9.72 5.30 -2.30
C ARG A 106 9.46 3.80 -2.34
N CYS A 107 10.24 3.06 -3.13
CA CYS A 107 10.14 1.61 -3.26
C CYS A 107 10.84 0.92 -2.08
N GLU A 108 10.10 0.09 -1.32
CA GLU A 108 10.68 -0.65 -0.17
C GLU A 108 11.77 -1.63 -0.64
N LEU A 109 11.62 -2.24 -1.82
CA LEU A 109 12.65 -3.13 -2.39
C LEU A 109 13.94 -2.37 -2.71
N GLN A 110 13.82 -1.17 -3.28
CA GLN A 110 14.96 -0.29 -3.59
C GLN A 110 15.68 0.13 -2.31
N GLN A 111 14.93 0.53 -1.27
CA GLN A 111 15.49 0.92 0.02
C GLN A 111 16.24 -0.24 0.70
N LEU A 112 15.71 -1.46 0.63
CA LEU A 112 16.40 -2.64 1.16
C LEU A 112 17.65 -2.99 0.35
N ALA A 113 17.60 -2.93 -0.98
CA ALA A 113 18.77 -3.16 -1.83
C ALA A 113 19.90 -2.18 -1.49
N GLU A 114 19.57 -0.90 -1.28
CA GLU A 114 20.52 0.13 -0.84
C GLU A 114 21.08 -0.17 0.56
N ARG A 115 20.20 -0.43 1.54
CA ARG A 115 20.57 -0.72 2.94
C ARG A 115 21.54 -1.90 3.05
N TYR A 116 21.36 -2.93 2.23
CA TYR A 116 22.21 -4.11 2.24
C TYR A 116 23.35 -4.04 1.23
N HIS A 117 23.54 -2.90 0.56
CA HIS A 117 24.58 -2.66 -0.43
C HIS A 117 24.62 -3.75 -1.52
N VAL A 118 23.46 -4.12 -2.05
CA VAL A 118 23.38 -5.02 -3.21
C VAL A 118 23.76 -4.21 -4.44
N ARG A 119 25.01 -4.35 -4.90
CA ARG A 119 25.57 -3.60 -6.04
C ARG A 119 25.66 -4.41 -7.33
N HIS A 120 25.67 -5.73 -7.20
CA HIS A 120 25.69 -6.68 -8.29
C HIS A 120 24.86 -7.89 -7.88
N LEU A 121 24.25 -8.55 -8.86
CA LEU A 121 23.55 -9.81 -8.62
C LEU A 121 24.52 -10.96 -8.84
N MET A 122 24.66 -11.85 -7.85
CA MET A 122 25.40 -13.09 -8.03
C MET A 122 24.62 -14.10 -8.88
N VAL A 123 23.29 -13.99 -8.88
CA VAL A 123 22.38 -14.83 -9.65
C VAL A 123 21.62 -13.96 -10.65
N GLN A 124 21.90 -14.16 -11.93
CA GLN A 124 21.12 -13.59 -13.02
C GLN A 124 20.16 -14.67 -13.54
N GLY A 125 18.89 -14.32 -13.66
CA GLY A 125 17.85 -15.21 -14.13
C GLY A 125 17.03 -14.60 -15.25
N GLU A 126 16.06 -15.37 -15.72
CA GLU A 126 15.02 -14.84 -16.60
C GLU A 126 14.20 -13.77 -15.85
N LEU A 127 13.81 -12.71 -16.55
CA LEU A 127 12.92 -11.68 -16.02
C LEU A 127 11.46 -12.09 -16.26
N LYS A 128 10.60 -11.87 -15.28
CA LYS A 128 9.16 -12.08 -15.46
C LYS A 128 8.62 -11.10 -16.48
N ARG A 129 7.90 -11.60 -17.48
CA ARG A 129 7.22 -10.78 -18.49
C ARG A 129 5.72 -11.01 -18.42
N TYR A 130 5.00 -10.00 -17.95
CA TYR A 130 3.55 -9.96 -17.97
C TYR A 130 3.08 -8.70 -18.69
N PRO A 131 1.94 -8.75 -19.39
CA PRO A 131 1.34 -7.55 -19.96
C PRO A 131 0.99 -6.55 -18.84
N ILE A 132 1.12 -5.26 -19.18
CA ILE A 132 0.63 -4.17 -18.34
C ILE A 132 -0.91 -4.14 -18.51
N ASP A 133 -1.61 -3.99 -17.39
CA ASP A 133 -3.06 -3.80 -17.37
C ASP A 133 -3.36 -2.35 -16.95
N ASP A 134 -3.76 -1.54 -17.92
CA ASP A 134 -4.01 -0.10 -17.84
C ASP A 134 -5.47 0.29 -18.13
N GLN A 135 -6.35 -0.72 -18.24
CA GLN A 135 -7.73 -0.56 -18.65
C GLN A 135 -8.64 -0.05 -17.53
N SER A 136 -8.25 -0.25 -16.26
CA SER A 136 -8.98 0.33 -15.14
C SER A 136 -8.88 1.86 -15.19
N PRO A 137 -9.97 2.59 -14.84
CA PRO A 137 -9.93 4.04 -14.78
C PRO A 137 -9.09 4.58 -13.61
N ALA A 138 -8.82 3.75 -12.59
CA ALA A 138 -8.24 4.21 -11.32
C ALA A 138 -6.79 3.76 -11.08
N MET A 139 -6.38 2.63 -11.65
CA MET A 139 -5.08 2.03 -11.34
C MET A 139 -4.50 1.25 -12.51
N ILE A 140 -3.17 1.22 -12.56
CA ILE A 140 -2.37 0.46 -13.51
C ILE A 140 -1.70 -0.69 -12.77
N ARG A 141 -1.65 -1.85 -13.42
CA ARG A 141 -0.95 -3.03 -12.92
C ARG A 141 0.21 -3.38 -13.83
N GLU A 142 1.37 -3.55 -13.22
CA GLU A 142 2.60 -3.99 -13.86
C GLU A 142 3.09 -5.29 -13.19
N PRO A 143 2.54 -6.46 -13.54
CA PRO A 143 2.76 -7.67 -12.77
C PRO A 143 4.22 -8.17 -12.79
N SER A 144 5.01 -7.75 -13.78
CA SER A 144 6.47 -7.97 -13.80
C SER A 144 7.22 -7.35 -12.61
N LYS A 145 6.65 -6.32 -11.97
CA LYS A 145 7.22 -5.70 -10.76
C LYS A 145 6.75 -6.36 -9.46
N CYS A 146 5.94 -7.43 -9.54
CA CYS A 146 5.38 -8.12 -8.38
C CYS A 146 6.40 -9.04 -7.70
N ILE A 147 6.57 -8.87 -6.40
CA ILE A 147 7.42 -9.73 -5.56
C ILE A 147 6.64 -10.81 -4.78
N VAL A 148 5.36 -11.01 -5.10
CA VAL A 148 4.49 -12.04 -4.50
C VAL A 148 4.40 -11.92 -2.96
N CYS A 149 4.42 -10.68 -2.43
CA CYS A 149 4.39 -10.44 -0.97
C CYS A 149 3.02 -10.69 -0.32
N ARG A 150 1.96 -10.82 -1.15
CA ARG A 150 0.56 -11.04 -0.74
C ARG A 150 -0.12 -9.92 0.04
N ARG A 151 0.51 -8.74 0.18
CA ARG A 151 -0.12 -7.59 0.87
C ARG A 151 -1.42 -7.16 0.20
N CYS A 152 -1.40 -6.98 -1.12
CA CYS A 152 -2.59 -6.63 -1.92
C CYS A 152 -3.70 -7.70 -1.83
N VAL A 153 -3.33 -8.99 -1.78
CA VAL A 153 -4.27 -10.10 -1.64
C VAL A 153 -4.99 -10.02 -0.29
N ARG A 154 -4.23 -9.84 0.80
CA ARG A 154 -4.78 -9.80 2.16
C ARG A 154 -5.67 -8.60 2.40
N VAL A 155 -5.26 -7.39 2.04
CA VAL A 155 -6.11 -6.21 2.25
C VAL A 155 -7.40 -6.28 1.44
N CYS A 156 -7.33 -6.77 0.19
CA CYS A 156 -8.49 -6.84 -0.67
C CYS A 156 -9.50 -7.90 -0.21
N LYS A 157 -9.02 -9.01 0.36
CA LYS A 157 -9.86 -10.09 0.85
C LYS A 157 -10.34 -9.85 2.28
N ASP A 158 -9.44 -9.55 3.19
CA ASP A 158 -9.69 -9.64 4.63
C ASP A 158 -10.11 -8.27 5.24
N VAL A 159 -9.92 -7.15 4.50
CA VAL A 159 -10.37 -5.80 4.94
C VAL A 159 -11.50 -5.27 4.07
N GLN A 160 -11.36 -5.38 2.73
CA GLN A 160 -12.37 -4.89 1.80
C GLN A 160 -13.45 -5.93 1.47
N GLU A 161 -13.22 -7.20 1.83
CA GLU A 161 -14.13 -8.32 1.58
C GLU A 161 -14.50 -8.56 0.11
N ILE A 162 -13.74 -7.99 -0.84
CA ILE A 162 -13.97 -8.17 -2.29
C ILE A 162 -13.20 -9.37 -2.84
N GLY A 163 -11.96 -9.56 -2.38
CA GLY A 163 -11.16 -10.74 -2.76
C GLY A 163 -10.75 -10.82 -4.23
N ILE A 164 -10.47 -9.68 -4.89
CA ILE A 164 -10.10 -9.64 -6.33
C ILE A 164 -8.80 -10.37 -6.64
N TYR A 165 -7.80 -10.27 -5.76
CA TYR A 165 -6.47 -10.82 -6.02
C TYR A 165 -6.27 -12.19 -5.39
N GLN A 166 -5.62 -13.09 -6.13
CA GLN A 166 -5.00 -14.30 -5.58
C GLN A 166 -3.57 -14.44 -6.11
N ILE A 167 -2.80 -15.36 -5.53
CA ILE A 167 -1.56 -15.81 -6.16
C ILE A 167 -1.95 -16.85 -7.20
N VAL A 168 -1.84 -16.48 -8.47
CA VAL A 168 -2.08 -17.37 -9.60
C VAL A 168 -0.74 -17.94 -10.08
N GLU A 169 -0.80 -19.06 -10.81
CA GLU A 169 0.35 -19.84 -11.26
C GLU A 169 1.23 -20.36 -10.10
N ARG A 170 2.37 -20.99 -10.45
CA ARG A 170 3.31 -21.59 -9.49
C ARG A 170 4.75 -21.34 -9.92
N GLY A 171 5.67 -21.50 -8.96
CA GLY A 171 7.10 -21.38 -9.23
C GLY A 171 7.49 -19.98 -9.71
N PHE A 172 8.22 -19.92 -10.82
CA PHE A 172 8.67 -18.68 -11.43
C PHE A 172 7.50 -17.78 -11.85
N ASP A 173 6.42 -18.37 -12.37
CA ASP A 173 5.26 -17.63 -12.88
C ASP A 173 4.29 -17.13 -11.80
N ALA A 174 4.55 -17.43 -10.53
CA ALA A 174 3.67 -17.01 -9.45
C ALA A 174 3.53 -15.47 -9.41
N VAL A 175 2.29 -14.98 -9.44
CA VAL A 175 1.99 -13.54 -9.49
C VAL A 175 0.67 -13.21 -8.80
N ALA A 176 0.57 -12.04 -8.19
CA ALA A 176 -0.69 -11.55 -7.63
C ALA A 176 -1.59 -11.01 -8.76
N SER A 177 -2.69 -11.70 -9.04
CA SER A 177 -3.59 -11.36 -10.15
C SER A 177 -5.05 -11.73 -9.89
N PRO A 178 -6.01 -11.07 -10.57
CA PRO A 178 -7.37 -11.56 -10.68
C PRO A 178 -7.45 -12.95 -11.32
N ALA A 179 -8.60 -13.59 -11.13
CA ALA A 179 -8.91 -14.86 -11.79
C ALA A 179 -8.69 -14.75 -13.30
N PHE A 180 -8.07 -15.78 -13.88
CA PHE A 180 -7.72 -15.86 -15.30
C PHE A 180 -6.84 -14.69 -15.79
N LYS A 181 -6.15 -13.97 -14.90
CA LYS A 181 -5.34 -12.79 -15.20
C LYS A 181 -6.10 -11.70 -15.97
N LYS A 182 -7.43 -11.64 -15.79
CA LYS A 182 -8.28 -10.59 -16.38
C LYS A 182 -7.84 -9.20 -15.95
N SER A 183 -8.21 -8.21 -16.77
CA SER A 183 -8.06 -6.82 -16.39
C SER A 183 -8.93 -6.51 -15.17
N LEU A 184 -8.48 -5.59 -14.31
CA LEU A 184 -9.33 -5.06 -13.24
C LEU A 184 -10.63 -4.42 -13.77
N ALA A 185 -10.63 -3.89 -14.99
CA ALA A 185 -11.82 -3.34 -15.64
C ALA A 185 -12.94 -4.39 -15.79
N GLU A 186 -12.56 -5.66 -15.96
CA GLU A 186 -13.45 -6.80 -16.20
C GLU A 186 -13.77 -7.59 -14.91
N THR A 187 -13.43 -7.04 -13.75
CA THR A 187 -13.62 -7.69 -12.45
C THR A 187 -14.58 -6.91 -11.57
N PRO A 188 -15.16 -7.54 -10.53
CA PRO A 188 -15.93 -6.85 -9.49
C PRO A 188 -15.10 -5.91 -8.59
N CYS A 189 -13.92 -5.46 -9.03
CA CYS A 189 -13.08 -4.54 -8.26
C CYS A 189 -13.81 -3.21 -8.06
N ILE A 190 -13.87 -2.74 -6.82
CA ILE A 190 -14.52 -1.47 -6.45
C ILE A 190 -13.60 -0.23 -6.57
N TYR A 191 -12.37 -0.41 -7.06
CA TYR A 191 -11.38 0.65 -7.27
C TYR A 191 -11.00 1.49 -6.03
N CYS A 192 -11.07 0.92 -4.82
CA CYS A 192 -10.75 1.64 -3.57
C CYS A 192 -9.25 1.93 -3.35
N GLY A 193 -8.35 1.37 -4.18
CA GLY A 193 -6.90 1.66 -4.10
C GLY A 193 -6.16 1.05 -2.91
N GLN A 194 -6.81 0.34 -1.98
CA GLN A 194 -6.12 -0.24 -0.81
C GLN A 194 -4.96 -1.18 -1.18
N CYS A 195 -5.09 -1.89 -2.31
CA CYS A 195 -4.07 -2.78 -2.83
C CYS A 195 -2.81 -2.04 -3.36
N LEU A 196 -2.96 -0.85 -3.96
CA LEU A 196 -1.83 -0.09 -4.49
C LEU A 196 -1.09 0.67 -3.39
N GLN A 197 -1.82 1.16 -2.38
CA GLN A 197 -1.24 1.83 -1.21
C GLN A 197 -0.26 0.91 -0.47
N LEU A 198 -0.62 -0.36 -0.29
CA LEU A 198 0.18 -1.35 0.43
C LEU A 198 1.20 -2.10 -0.44
N CYS A 199 1.26 -1.81 -1.74
CA CYS A 199 2.24 -2.46 -2.62
C CYS A 199 3.65 -1.96 -2.27
N PRO A 200 4.62 -2.83 -1.94
CA PRO A 200 5.99 -2.38 -1.62
C PRO A 200 6.81 -1.97 -2.85
N THR A 201 6.31 -2.28 -4.05
CA THR A 201 6.92 -1.98 -5.37
C THR A 201 5.89 -1.31 -6.26
N ALA A 202 6.23 -0.98 -7.51
CA ALA A 202 5.28 -0.41 -8.47
C ALA A 202 4.48 -1.49 -9.24
N ALA A 203 4.20 -2.64 -8.63
CA ALA A 203 3.40 -3.68 -9.29
C ALA A 203 1.94 -3.28 -9.49
N ILE A 204 1.45 -2.38 -8.63
CA ILE A 204 0.14 -1.75 -8.73
C ILE A 204 0.35 -0.30 -8.32
N HIS A 205 -0.10 0.65 -9.14
CA HIS A 205 -0.02 2.07 -8.86
C HIS A 205 -1.23 2.79 -9.46
N GLU A 206 -1.45 4.04 -9.06
CA GLU A 206 -2.50 4.90 -9.57
C GLU A 206 -2.33 5.20 -11.06
N LYS A 207 -3.46 5.42 -11.74
CA LYS A 207 -3.46 5.99 -13.08
C LYS A 207 -3.29 7.50 -12.94
N GLU A 208 -2.18 8.03 -13.43
CA GLU A 208 -1.85 9.45 -13.32
C GLU A 208 -2.43 10.26 -14.49
N ASP A 209 -2.94 11.47 -14.17
CA ASP A 209 -3.48 12.42 -15.16
C ASP A 209 -2.56 13.63 -15.37
N LEU A 210 -1.28 13.53 -14.98
CA LEU A 210 -0.33 14.65 -15.01
C LEU A 210 -0.20 15.27 -16.41
N GLU A 211 -0.11 14.46 -17.47
CA GLU A 211 -0.03 14.97 -18.84
C GLU A 211 -1.29 15.75 -19.24
N THR A 212 -2.46 15.26 -18.87
CA THR A 212 -3.75 15.92 -19.09
C THR A 212 -3.80 17.27 -18.39
N VAL A 213 -3.34 17.32 -17.14
CA VAL A 213 -3.26 18.56 -16.34
C VAL A 213 -2.31 19.56 -16.97
N TRP A 214 -1.10 19.16 -17.36
CA TRP A 214 -0.12 20.05 -18.01
C TRP A 214 -0.60 20.57 -19.36
N LYS A 215 -1.25 19.73 -20.17
CA LYS A 215 -1.91 20.16 -21.42
C LYS A 215 -3.01 21.19 -21.16
N ALA A 216 -3.76 21.06 -20.06
CA ALA A 216 -4.77 22.04 -19.69
C ALA A 216 -4.14 23.37 -19.28
N LEU A 217 -3.15 23.35 -18.38
CA LEU A 217 -2.43 24.54 -17.88
C LEU A 217 -1.68 25.29 -18.98
N SER A 218 -1.15 24.57 -19.97
CA SER A 218 -0.40 25.17 -21.09
C SER A 218 -1.30 25.77 -22.17
N ASN A 219 -2.63 25.60 -22.08
CA ASN A 219 -3.56 26.10 -23.08
C ASN A 219 -4.12 27.47 -22.68
N PRO A 220 -3.72 28.58 -23.33
CA PRO A 220 -4.14 29.93 -22.95
C PRO A 220 -5.65 30.19 -23.18
N LYS A 221 -6.35 29.29 -23.88
CA LYS A 221 -7.81 29.38 -24.09
C LYS A 221 -8.61 28.70 -22.99
N LYS A 222 -7.96 27.96 -22.09
CA LYS A 222 -8.64 27.27 -20.98
C LYS A 222 -8.54 28.10 -19.71
N HIS A 223 -9.66 28.16 -18.98
CA HIS A 223 -9.68 28.57 -17.59
C HIS A 223 -9.60 27.30 -16.74
N VAL A 224 -8.46 27.05 -16.11
CA VAL A 224 -8.16 25.80 -15.41
C VAL A 224 -8.44 25.97 -13.93
N VAL A 225 -9.45 25.23 -13.49
CA VAL A 225 -9.91 25.20 -12.10
C VAL A 225 -9.44 23.90 -11.46
N ILE A 226 -9.03 23.98 -10.19
CA ILE A 226 -8.72 22.82 -9.37
C ILE A 226 -9.47 22.88 -8.05
N GLN A 227 -9.89 21.71 -7.58
CA GLN A 227 -10.61 21.50 -6.34
C GLN A 227 -9.89 20.41 -5.55
N THR A 228 -9.57 20.69 -4.28
CA THR A 228 -8.80 19.77 -3.45
C THR A 228 -9.70 19.05 -2.45
N ALA A 229 -9.63 17.73 -2.41
CA ALA A 229 -10.34 16.91 -1.42
C ALA A 229 -9.93 17.28 0.02
N PRO A 230 -10.81 17.05 1.03
CA PRO A 230 -10.56 17.48 2.41
C PRO A 230 -9.28 16.89 3.02
N SER A 231 -8.98 15.62 2.75
CA SER A 231 -7.86 14.89 3.36
C SER A 231 -6.48 15.38 2.91
N ILE A 232 -6.36 15.92 1.69
CA ILE A 232 -5.06 16.27 1.08
C ILE A 232 -4.32 17.32 1.90
N ARG A 233 -5.02 18.29 2.49
CA ARG A 233 -4.39 19.34 3.32
C ARG A 233 -3.77 18.80 4.62
N GLY A 234 -4.18 17.61 5.07
CA GLY A 234 -3.69 16.98 6.30
C GLY A 234 -2.57 15.97 6.07
N THR A 235 -2.44 15.45 4.84
CA THR A 235 -1.46 14.41 4.48
C THR A 235 -0.34 14.92 3.59
N LEU A 236 -0.58 15.93 2.74
CA LEU A 236 0.42 16.41 1.77
C LEU A 236 1.71 16.89 2.42
N GLY A 237 1.67 17.40 3.65
CA GLY A 237 2.88 17.83 4.36
C GLY A 237 3.91 16.73 4.61
N GLU A 238 3.45 15.48 4.78
CA GLU A 238 4.30 14.31 5.03
C GLU A 238 5.26 14.05 3.86
N GLU A 239 4.79 14.31 2.64
CA GLU A 239 5.57 14.21 1.40
C GLU A 239 6.73 15.22 1.31
N PHE A 240 6.68 16.27 2.14
CA PHE A 240 7.72 17.29 2.29
C PHE A 240 8.50 17.14 3.60
N GLY A 241 8.40 15.99 4.27
CA GLY A 241 9.13 15.70 5.51
C GLY A 241 8.56 16.39 6.76
N MET A 242 7.33 16.90 6.69
CA MET A 242 6.65 17.44 7.87
C MET A 242 6.10 16.29 8.73
N PRO A 243 5.92 16.48 10.05
CA PRO A 243 5.29 15.49 10.92
C PRO A 243 3.89 15.07 10.42
N ILE A 244 3.52 13.81 10.68
CA ILE A 244 2.20 13.25 10.34
C ILE A 244 1.08 14.12 10.90
N GLY A 245 0.05 14.39 10.09
CA GLY A 245 -1.08 15.25 10.44
C GLY A 245 -0.79 16.75 10.39
N SER A 246 0.35 17.17 9.84
CA SER A 246 0.66 18.59 9.64
C SER A 246 -0.33 19.24 8.66
N LEU A 247 -1.07 20.23 9.12
CA LEU A 247 -2.02 20.97 8.29
C LEU A 247 -1.29 21.96 7.36
N VAL A 248 -1.44 21.78 6.05
CA VAL A 248 -0.74 22.56 5.02
C VAL A 248 -1.67 23.35 4.09
N THR A 249 -2.92 23.63 4.49
CA THR A 249 -3.94 24.30 3.66
C THR A 249 -3.43 25.52 2.89
N GLY A 250 -2.88 26.51 3.60
CA GLY A 250 -2.39 27.74 2.94
C GLY A 250 -1.18 27.50 2.04
N LYS A 251 -0.28 26.58 2.42
CA LYS A 251 0.90 26.22 1.61
C LYS A 251 0.48 25.49 0.32
N MET A 252 -0.48 24.57 0.43
CA MET A 252 -1.06 23.85 -0.70
C MET A 252 -1.71 24.82 -1.70
N VAL A 253 -2.57 25.72 -1.24
CA VAL A 253 -3.21 26.73 -2.10
C VAL A 253 -2.17 27.63 -2.76
N ALA A 254 -1.15 28.07 -2.02
CA ALA A 254 -0.07 28.89 -2.57
C ALA A 254 0.75 28.14 -3.64
N ALA A 255 1.05 26.86 -3.42
CA ALA A 255 1.76 26.02 -4.39
C ALA A 255 0.94 25.82 -5.66
N ILE A 256 -0.35 25.51 -5.54
CA ILE A 256 -1.27 25.34 -6.67
C ILE A 256 -1.36 26.61 -7.52
N ARG A 257 -1.47 27.79 -6.90
CA ARG A 257 -1.44 29.06 -7.63
C ARG A 257 -0.13 29.27 -8.39
N ARG A 258 1.01 28.90 -7.78
CA ARG A 258 2.33 28.98 -8.44
C ARG A 258 2.47 27.98 -9.59
N LEU A 259 1.72 26.88 -9.60
CA LEU A 259 1.68 25.94 -10.72
C LEU A 259 0.91 26.48 -11.94
N GLY A 260 0.15 27.57 -11.78
CA GLY A 260 -0.54 28.25 -12.89
C GLY A 260 -2.04 27.98 -13.01
N PHE A 261 -2.68 27.40 -11.99
CA PHE A 261 -4.15 27.27 -11.97
C PHE A 261 -4.81 28.64 -11.81
N ASP A 262 -5.86 28.90 -12.58
CA ASP A 262 -6.58 30.18 -12.57
C ASP A 262 -7.45 30.37 -11.33
N LYS A 263 -8.03 29.26 -10.83
CA LYS A 263 -8.84 29.23 -9.61
C LYS A 263 -8.58 27.97 -8.81
N VAL A 264 -8.53 28.15 -7.49
CA VAL A 264 -8.38 27.07 -6.51
C VAL A 264 -9.63 27.09 -5.63
N PHE A 265 -10.41 26.03 -5.72
CA PHE A 265 -11.56 25.76 -4.87
C PHE A 265 -11.27 24.65 -3.89
N ASP A 266 -12.19 24.51 -2.94
CA ASP A 266 -12.11 23.56 -1.84
C ASP A 266 -13.29 22.61 -1.93
N ASP A 267 -13.02 21.30 -1.95
CA ASP A 267 -14.06 20.28 -2.02
C ASP A 267 -14.92 20.23 -0.75
N CYS A 268 -14.47 20.82 0.35
CA CYS A 268 -15.30 21.03 1.54
C CYS A 268 -16.59 21.80 1.21
N PHE A 269 -16.56 22.74 0.25
CA PHE A 269 -17.78 23.41 -0.20
C PHE A 269 -18.73 22.44 -0.92
N GLY A 270 -18.19 21.54 -1.74
CA GLY A 270 -18.99 20.47 -2.36
C GLY A 270 -19.59 19.55 -1.29
N ALA A 271 -18.81 19.21 -0.26
CA ALA A 271 -19.29 18.42 0.88
C ALA A 271 -20.44 19.13 1.64
N ASP A 272 -20.35 20.45 1.85
CA ASP A 272 -21.42 21.22 2.49
C ASP A 272 -22.72 21.17 1.67
N ILE A 273 -22.63 21.29 0.34
CA ILE A 273 -23.79 21.13 -0.55
C ILE A 273 -24.39 19.73 -0.43
N VAL A 274 -23.55 18.68 -0.47
CA VAL A 274 -24.02 17.30 -0.31
C VAL A 274 -24.73 17.11 1.03
N CYS A 275 -24.22 17.69 2.12
CA CYS A 275 -24.87 17.62 3.43
C CYS A 275 -26.24 18.32 3.45
N ILE A 276 -26.39 19.44 2.74
CA ILE A 276 -27.69 20.13 2.63
C ILE A 276 -28.69 19.25 1.90
N GLU A 277 -28.31 18.69 0.75
CA GLU A 277 -29.19 17.87 -0.09
C GLU A 277 -29.51 16.53 0.57
N GLU A 278 -28.51 15.76 1.02
CA GLU A 278 -28.73 14.47 1.70
C GLU A 278 -29.50 14.66 3.02
N GLY A 279 -29.31 15.78 3.72
CA GLY A 279 -30.05 16.14 4.93
C GLY A 279 -31.51 16.47 4.65
N ALA A 280 -31.78 17.26 3.61
CA ALA A 280 -33.14 17.56 3.18
C ALA A 280 -33.88 16.29 2.72
N GLU A 281 -33.20 15.42 1.96
CA GLU A 281 -33.73 14.12 1.54
C GLU A 281 -34.06 13.23 2.75
N LEU A 282 -33.20 13.20 3.76
CA LEU A 282 -33.44 12.41 4.97
C LEU A 282 -34.69 12.88 5.72
N ILE A 283 -34.85 14.20 5.89
CA ILE A 283 -36.05 14.78 6.51
C ILE A 283 -37.29 14.38 5.70
N HIS A 284 -37.25 14.53 4.38
CA HIS A 284 -38.35 14.14 3.50
C HIS A 284 -38.72 12.66 3.65
N ARG A 285 -37.74 11.74 3.68
CA ARG A 285 -37.99 10.30 3.87
C ARG A 285 -38.61 10.01 5.24
N LEU A 286 -38.17 10.70 6.30
CA LEU A 286 -38.73 10.53 7.64
C LEU A 286 -40.19 11.01 7.72
N GLU A 287 -40.51 12.15 7.09
CA GLU A 287 -41.87 12.68 7.04
C GLU A 287 -42.84 11.79 6.22
N ASN A 288 -42.32 11.06 5.23
CA ASN A 288 -43.11 10.21 4.34
C ASN A 288 -43.04 8.70 4.70
N ASN A 289 -42.53 8.34 5.88
CA ASN A 289 -42.37 6.95 6.34
C ASN A 289 -41.53 6.04 5.43
N GLY A 290 -40.53 6.59 4.74
CA GLY A 290 -39.54 5.85 3.97
C GLY A 290 -39.37 6.32 2.52
N PRO A 291 -38.55 5.60 1.72
CA PRO A 291 -37.83 4.37 2.08
C PRO A 291 -36.62 4.59 3.00
N LEU A 292 -36.41 3.67 3.94
CA LEU A 292 -35.28 3.62 4.89
C LEU A 292 -34.61 2.23 4.87
N PRO A 293 -33.31 2.13 5.20
CA PRO A 293 -32.39 3.23 5.56
C PRO A 293 -31.97 4.06 4.33
N GLN A 294 -31.60 5.32 4.55
CA GLN A 294 -30.88 6.13 3.56
C GLN A 294 -29.39 5.80 3.65
N PHE A 295 -28.78 5.50 2.50
CA PHE A 295 -27.34 5.31 2.38
C PHE A 295 -26.70 6.56 1.76
N THR A 296 -25.51 6.93 2.23
CA THR A 296 -24.70 7.97 1.59
C THR A 296 -24.25 7.52 0.20
N SER A 297 -24.07 8.47 -0.72
CA SER A 297 -23.72 8.15 -2.12
C SER A 297 -22.38 8.73 -2.60
N CYS A 298 -21.66 9.46 -1.76
CA CYS A 298 -20.46 10.22 -2.13
C CYS A 298 -19.20 9.37 -2.38
N CYS A 299 -19.11 8.15 -1.83
CA CYS A 299 -17.96 7.27 -2.01
C CYS A 299 -18.11 6.42 -3.30
N PRO A 300 -17.26 6.61 -4.33
CA PRO A 300 -17.39 5.84 -5.58
C PRO A 300 -17.12 4.34 -5.39
N GLY A 301 -16.26 3.97 -4.44
CA GLY A 301 -16.02 2.57 -4.10
C GLY A 301 -17.24 1.90 -3.47
N TRP A 302 -17.95 2.62 -2.60
CA TRP A 302 -19.21 2.16 -2.02
C TRP A 302 -20.31 2.04 -3.09
N LEU A 303 -20.48 3.06 -3.94
CA LEU A 303 -21.46 3.00 -5.02
C LEU A 303 -21.20 1.79 -5.94
N ARG A 304 -19.94 1.57 -6.33
CA ARG A 304 -19.56 0.41 -7.14
C ARG A 304 -19.75 -0.91 -6.41
N PHE A 305 -19.54 -0.96 -5.10
CA PHE A 305 -19.84 -2.12 -4.27
C PHE A 305 -21.33 -2.45 -4.29
N CYS A 306 -22.21 -1.47 -4.06
CA CYS A 306 -23.67 -1.65 -4.16
C CYS A 306 -24.07 -2.13 -5.55
N LEU A 307 -23.61 -1.48 -6.61
CA LEU A 307 -23.95 -1.83 -7.99
C LEU A 307 -23.60 -3.29 -8.35
N LEU A 308 -22.52 -3.82 -7.79
CA LEU A 308 -22.02 -5.15 -8.12
C LEU A 308 -22.56 -6.25 -7.21
N PHE A 309 -22.75 -5.96 -5.92
CA PHE A 309 -23.01 -6.98 -4.89
C PHE A 309 -24.37 -6.82 -4.21
N TYR A 310 -24.93 -5.62 -4.18
CA TYR A 310 -26.20 -5.30 -3.52
C TYR A 310 -27.06 -4.36 -4.39
N PRO A 311 -27.37 -4.73 -5.65
CA PRO A 311 -28.11 -3.86 -6.56
C PRO A 311 -29.51 -3.52 -6.03
N GLU A 312 -30.08 -4.35 -5.16
CA GLU A 312 -31.36 -4.12 -4.48
C GLU A 312 -31.36 -2.94 -3.49
N LEU A 313 -30.18 -2.47 -3.07
CA LEU A 313 -30.05 -1.28 -2.23
C LEU A 313 -30.09 0.03 -3.03
N ILE A 314 -30.12 -0.06 -4.37
CA ILE A 314 -30.20 1.09 -5.27
C ILE A 314 -31.67 1.30 -5.65
N PRO A 315 -32.24 2.49 -5.38
CA PRO A 315 -33.63 2.81 -5.70
C PRO A 315 -33.97 2.73 -7.19
#